data_AF-A0A8I5NRQ8-F1
#
_entry.id   AF-A0A8I5NRQ8-F1
#
_cell.length_a   1.000
_cell.length_b   1.000
_cell.length_c   1.000
_cell.angle_alpha   90.00
_cell.angle_beta   90.00
_cell.angle_gamma   90.00
#
_symmetry.space_group_name_H-M   'P 1'
#
loop_
_entity.id
_entity.type
_entity.pdbx_description
1 polymer ?
#
loop_
_entity_poly.entity_id
_entity_poly.type
_entity_poly.pdbx_seq_one_letter_code
_entity_poly.pdbx_strand_id
1 'polypeptide(L)'
;MASRSKQRAVESGVPQSPDPLVQCDDKEEDEVEDKDENNDDSDEEEDEEDDVTDEKVNIEFEAYSLSDNDYDGIKKLLQQNHIVSVIKQTDVSEDSEYDVDEDEVFGFISLLNLTERKDTQCAEQIQELILSFCEKNCEKSMVEQLDKFLNDTTKPVGLLLSERFINIPPQIALPMYQQLQKELAEAHRTNKPCGKCYFYLLISKTFVEAGKNNSKKET
;
A
#
# COMPACT_ATOMS: atom_id res chain seq x y z
N MET A 1 -2.25 21.55 -19.50
CA MET A 1 -2.51 20.63 -20.62
C MET A 1 -1.19 19.97 -21.03
N ALA A 2 -1.27 18.84 -21.76
CA ALA A 2 -0.19 17.93 -22.14
C ALA A 2 0.27 16.94 -21.05
N SER A 3 -0.41 15.80 -20.96
CA SER A 3 0.16 14.55 -20.46
C SER A 3 0.76 13.77 -21.63
N ARG A 4 1.81 12.98 -21.40
CA ARG A 4 2.37 12.04 -22.40
C ARG A 4 2.30 10.62 -21.85
N SER A 5 1.41 9.82 -22.44
CA SER A 5 1.35 8.38 -22.19
C SER A 5 2.61 7.69 -22.74
N LYS A 6 3.16 6.73 -22.00
CA LYS A 6 4.28 5.88 -22.45
C LYS A 6 3.71 4.55 -22.94
N GLN A 7 3.87 4.25 -24.22
CA GLN A 7 3.64 2.91 -24.78
C GLN A 7 4.94 2.09 -24.73
N ARG A 8 4.81 0.76 -24.67
CA ARG A 8 5.90 -0.18 -24.91
C ARG A 8 5.42 -1.22 -25.92
N ALA A 9 6.01 -1.20 -27.12
CA ALA A 9 5.86 -2.31 -28.07
C ALA A 9 6.76 -3.48 -27.64
N VAL A 10 6.34 -4.70 -27.98
CA VAL A 10 7.18 -5.90 -27.90
C VAL A 10 7.41 -6.38 -29.33
N GLU A 11 8.67 -6.26 -29.77
CA GLU A 11 9.14 -6.67 -31.09
C GLU A 11 9.67 -8.11 -31.01
N SER A 12 9.31 -8.94 -31.98
CA SER A 12 9.75 -10.33 -32.08
C SER A 12 11.12 -10.43 -32.75
N GLY A 13 12.12 -10.96 -32.04
CA GLY A 13 13.48 -11.10 -32.56
C GLY A 13 14.33 -12.13 -31.81
N VAL A 14 14.87 -13.10 -32.55
CA VAL A 14 15.80 -14.15 -32.08
C VAL A 14 17.24 -13.79 -32.46
N PRO A 15 18.24 -14.10 -31.61
CA PRO A 15 19.53 -14.58 -32.15
C PRO A 15 20.15 -15.81 -31.44
N GLN A 16 20.95 -16.55 -32.22
CA GLN A 16 21.83 -17.70 -31.90
C GLN A 16 23.12 -17.27 -31.13
N SER A 17 24.02 -18.11 -30.56
CA SER A 17 24.34 -19.58 -30.45
C SER A 17 25.27 -19.77 -29.19
N PRO A 18 26.07 -20.85 -28.89
CA PRO A 18 26.33 -22.13 -29.59
C PRO A 18 26.46 -23.45 -28.76
N ASP A 19 26.65 -24.54 -29.52
CA ASP A 19 27.09 -25.94 -29.28
C ASP A 19 28.30 -26.18 -28.32
N PRO A 20 28.71 -27.45 -27.97
CA PRO A 20 28.46 -28.75 -28.65
C PRO A 20 28.15 -30.00 -27.78
N LEU A 21 27.76 -31.13 -28.43
CA LEU A 21 28.56 -32.38 -28.53
C LEU A 21 27.82 -33.62 -29.13
N VAL A 22 28.18 -33.96 -30.38
CA VAL A 22 28.61 -35.31 -30.87
C VAL A 22 27.64 -36.52 -30.85
N GLN A 23 27.18 -36.90 -32.07
CA GLN A 23 27.03 -38.26 -32.67
C GLN A 23 26.08 -39.28 -32.00
N CYS A 24 25.52 -40.31 -32.69
CA CYS A 24 25.82 -40.88 -34.01
C CYS A 24 24.56 -41.33 -34.76
N ASP A 25 24.67 -41.45 -36.10
CA ASP A 25 24.11 -42.46 -37.03
C ASP A 25 22.61 -42.84 -37.03
N ASP A 26 21.98 -43.29 -38.12
CA ASP A 26 22.05 -43.02 -39.58
C ASP A 26 20.91 -43.85 -40.24
N LYS A 27 20.17 -43.33 -41.25
CA LYS A 27 19.29 -44.08 -42.19
C LYS A 27 18.04 -44.79 -41.64
N GLU A 28 16.96 -45.05 -42.38
CA GLU A 28 16.26 -44.56 -43.59
C GLU A 28 15.05 -45.53 -43.76
N GLU A 29 14.24 -45.40 -44.82
CA GLU A 29 13.11 -46.30 -45.20
C GLU A 29 11.83 -46.17 -44.31
N ASP A 30 10.60 -46.15 -44.84
CA ASP A 30 10.14 -45.90 -46.21
C ASP A 30 8.65 -45.49 -46.23
N GLU A 31 8.17 -44.97 -47.36
CA GLU A 31 6.78 -44.57 -47.58
C GLU A 31 5.80 -45.77 -47.67
N VAL A 32 4.56 -45.59 -47.19
CA VAL A 32 3.38 -46.30 -47.70
C VAL A 32 2.14 -45.40 -47.64
N GLU A 33 1.62 -45.02 -48.80
CA GLU A 33 0.25 -44.52 -48.97
C GLU A 33 -0.76 -45.67 -48.88
N ASP A 34 -1.93 -45.45 -48.29
CA ASP A 34 -3.20 -46.05 -48.78
C ASP A 34 -4.43 -45.30 -48.21
N LYS A 35 -4.85 -44.29 -48.98
CA LYS A 35 -6.17 -44.17 -49.62
C LYS A 35 -7.52 -44.28 -48.88
N ASP A 36 -8.36 -43.34 -49.33
CA ASP A 36 -9.81 -43.42 -49.58
C ASP A 36 -10.83 -43.08 -48.46
N GLU A 37 -11.24 -41.81 -48.54
CA GLU A 37 -12.63 -41.36 -48.77
C GLU A 37 -13.65 -41.17 -47.62
N ASN A 38 -14.25 -39.97 -47.67
CA ASN A 38 -15.57 -39.55 -47.15
C ASN A 38 -15.79 -39.44 -45.64
N ASN A 39 -15.82 -38.19 -45.14
CA ASN A 39 -17.11 -37.53 -44.99
C ASN A 39 -16.98 -35.99 -45.03
N ASP A 40 -17.95 -35.33 -45.65
CA ASP A 40 -18.10 -33.87 -45.70
C ASP A 40 -19.14 -33.49 -44.65
N ASP A 41 -18.68 -33.01 -43.49
CA ASP A 41 -19.50 -32.33 -42.49
C ASP A 41 -18.76 -31.04 -42.12
N SER A 42 -19.23 -29.94 -42.70
CA SER A 42 -18.74 -28.60 -42.37
C SER A 42 -19.47 -28.12 -41.12
N ASP A 43 -19.02 -28.58 -39.95
CA ASP A 43 -19.35 -27.94 -38.69
C ASP A 43 -18.74 -26.53 -38.71
N GLU A 44 -19.59 -25.53 -38.94
CA GLU A 44 -19.27 -24.13 -38.68
C GLU A 44 -19.13 -23.98 -37.15
N GLU A 45 -17.91 -24.15 -36.66
CA GLU A 45 -17.53 -23.69 -35.32
C GLU A 45 -17.84 -22.19 -35.27
N GLU A 46 -18.94 -21.82 -34.59
CA GLU A 46 -19.18 -20.43 -34.22
C GLU A 46 -18.06 -20.06 -33.25
N ASP A 47 -17.00 -19.41 -33.78
CA ASP A 47 -16.04 -18.66 -32.99
C ASP A 47 -16.83 -17.61 -32.20
N GLU A 48 -17.30 -17.98 -31.00
CA GLU A 48 -17.64 -17.03 -29.95
C GLU A 48 -16.35 -16.27 -29.65
N GLU A 49 -16.13 -15.18 -30.40
CA GLU A 49 -15.17 -14.15 -30.02
C GLU A 49 -15.63 -13.66 -28.64
N ASP A 50 -14.98 -14.19 -27.59
CA ASP A 50 -14.96 -13.61 -26.26
C ASP A 50 -14.57 -12.14 -26.46
N ASP A 51 -15.58 -11.25 -26.53
CA ASP A 51 -15.40 -9.82 -26.54
C ASP A 51 -14.94 -9.43 -25.14
N VAL A 52 -13.64 -9.67 -24.88
CA VAL A 52 -12.92 -9.21 -23.71
C VAL A 52 -12.84 -7.70 -23.81
N THR A 53 -13.96 -7.06 -23.50
CA THR A 53 -14.06 -5.64 -23.25
C THR A 53 -13.07 -5.34 -22.14
N ASP A 54 -12.00 -4.62 -22.47
CA ASP A 54 -10.99 -4.08 -21.54
C ASP A 54 -11.68 -3.04 -20.60
N GLU A 55 -12.51 -3.57 -19.68
CA GLU A 55 -13.32 -2.86 -18.70
C GLU A 55 -12.39 -2.11 -17.73
N LYS A 56 -12.27 -0.81 -17.94
CA LYS A 56 -11.42 0.05 -17.11
C LYS A 56 -12.12 0.39 -15.81
N VAL A 57 -11.90 -0.44 -14.79
CA VAL A 57 -12.27 -0.15 -13.40
C VAL A 57 -11.57 1.14 -12.96
N ASN A 58 -12.32 2.25 -12.90
CA ASN A 58 -11.85 3.52 -12.39
C ASN A 58 -12.03 3.57 -10.87
N ILE A 59 -10.92 3.53 -10.13
CA ILE A 59 -10.92 3.64 -8.67
C ILE A 59 -10.50 5.07 -8.29
N GLU A 60 -11.40 5.80 -7.64
CA GLU A 60 -11.14 7.11 -7.05
C GLU A 60 -11.05 7.00 -5.52
N PHE A 61 -10.13 7.74 -4.91
CA PHE A 61 -9.90 7.70 -3.46
C PHE A 61 -10.16 9.09 -2.85
N GLU A 62 -11.22 9.17 -2.05
CA GLU A 62 -11.57 10.38 -1.31
C GLU A 62 -11.22 10.25 0.18
N ALA A 63 -11.16 11.38 0.87
CA ALA A 63 -10.87 11.43 2.31
C ALA A 63 -11.94 12.27 3.01
N TYR A 64 -12.64 11.63 3.94
CA TYR A 64 -13.75 12.20 4.70
C TYR A 64 -13.35 12.46 6.16
N SER A 65 -14.23 13.13 6.90
CA SER A 65 -14.05 13.33 8.34
C SER A 65 -14.46 12.09 9.12
N LEU A 66 -13.66 11.75 10.14
CA LEU A 66 -13.88 10.58 10.98
C LEU A 66 -15.25 10.62 11.67
N SER A 67 -15.93 9.47 11.65
CA SER A 67 -17.23 9.18 12.25
C SER A 67 -17.11 8.01 13.23
N ASP A 68 -18.21 7.71 13.94
CA ASP A 68 -18.25 6.56 14.85
C ASP A 68 -18.26 5.20 14.09
N ASN A 69 -18.70 5.17 12.83
CA ASN A 69 -18.70 3.96 11.98
C ASN A 69 -17.27 3.49 11.67
N ASP A 70 -16.33 4.43 11.49
CA ASP A 70 -14.94 4.16 11.10
C ASP A 70 -14.14 3.38 12.16
N TYR A 71 -14.65 3.28 13.40
CA TYR A 71 -13.91 2.76 14.55
C TYR A 71 -13.31 1.38 14.32
N ASP A 72 -14.09 0.43 13.80
CA ASP A 72 -13.59 -0.94 13.57
C ASP A 72 -12.60 -1.01 12.40
N GLY A 73 -12.74 -0.15 11.38
CA GLY A 73 -11.76 -0.01 10.29
C GLY A 73 -10.41 0.53 10.77
N ILE A 74 -10.44 1.63 11.53
CA ILE A 74 -9.23 2.22 12.15
C ILE A 74 -8.56 1.23 13.11
N LYS A 75 -9.35 0.51 13.91
CA LYS A 75 -8.86 -0.53 14.82
C LYS A 75 -8.20 -1.69 14.07
N LYS A 76 -8.78 -2.17 12.96
CA LYS A 76 -8.15 -3.17 12.08
C LYS A 76 -6.79 -2.65 11.59
N LEU A 77 -6.72 -1.42 11.07
CA LEU A 77 -5.49 -0.78 10.56
C LEU A 77 -4.40 -0.67 11.66
N LEU A 78 -4.76 -0.25 12.87
CA LEU A 78 -3.83 -0.16 14.01
C LEU A 78 -3.34 -1.53 14.51
N GLN A 79 -4.14 -2.59 14.34
CA GLN A 79 -3.81 -3.95 14.79
C GLN A 79 -2.95 -4.75 13.81
N GLN A 80 -2.58 -4.21 12.64
CA GLN A 80 -1.83 -4.90 11.58
C GLN A 80 -0.33 -5.16 11.87
N ASN A 81 0.00 -5.59 13.08
CA ASN A 81 1.38 -5.88 13.47
C ASN A 81 1.93 -7.22 12.92
N HIS A 82 1.07 -8.15 12.46
CA HIS A 82 1.47 -9.54 12.16
C HIS A 82 0.78 -10.23 10.97
N ILE A 83 0.02 -9.53 10.11
CA ILE A 83 -0.72 -10.18 9.00
C ILE A 83 -0.14 -9.79 7.65
N VAL A 84 0.63 -10.72 7.06
CA VAL A 84 0.91 -10.74 5.62
C VAL A 84 -0.12 -11.64 4.96
N SER A 85 -0.97 -11.07 4.10
CA SER A 85 -1.87 -11.84 3.24
C SER A 85 -1.40 -11.75 1.79
N VAL A 86 -1.51 -12.85 1.05
CA VAL A 86 -1.22 -12.88 -0.39
C VAL A 86 -2.54 -12.74 -1.13
N ILE A 87 -2.71 -11.65 -1.88
CA ILE A 87 -3.83 -11.50 -2.80
C ILE A 87 -3.60 -12.48 -3.95
N LYS A 88 -4.58 -13.37 -4.17
CA LYS A 88 -4.75 -14.09 -5.42
C LYS A 88 -6.01 -13.57 -6.07
N GLN A 89 -5.98 -13.36 -7.38
CA GLN A 89 -7.18 -13.12 -8.17
C GLN A 89 -8.08 -14.36 -8.02
N THR A 90 -9.33 -14.12 -7.66
CA THR A 90 -10.43 -15.05 -7.89
C THR A 90 -11.33 -14.36 -8.89
N ASP A 91 -11.71 -15.06 -9.94
CA ASP A 91 -12.53 -14.48 -10.98
C ASP A 91 -13.93 -14.23 -10.39
N VAL A 92 -14.40 -13.00 -10.53
CA VAL A 92 -15.64 -12.50 -9.95
C VAL A 92 -16.71 -12.45 -11.02
N SER A 93 -17.59 -13.46 -10.99
CA SER A 93 -18.82 -13.52 -11.77
C SER A 93 -19.76 -12.35 -11.42
N GLU A 94 -20.30 -11.67 -12.42
CA GLU A 94 -20.97 -10.36 -12.32
C GLU A 94 -22.37 -10.33 -11.65
N ASP A 95 -22.77 -11.40 -10.95
CA ASP A 95 -24.14 -11.59 -10.44
C ASP A 95 -24.33 -11.36 -8.92
N SER A 96 -23.31 -10.88 -8.20
CA SER A 96 -23.53 -10.32 -6.87
C SER A 96 -23.81 -8.82 -6.97
N GLU A 97 -24.99 -8.41 -6.48
CA GLU A 97 -25.20 -7.06 -5.94
C GLU A 97 -24.11 -6.82 -4.89
N TYR A 98 -23.00 -6.22 -5.33
CA TYR A 98 -21.97 -5.75 -4.42
C TYR A 98 -22.56 -4.55 -3.67
N ASP A 99 -23.14 -4.84 -2.50
CA ASP A 99 -23.09 -3.92 -1.36
C ASP A 99 -21.60 -3.58 -1.16
N VAL A 100 -21.13 -2.56 -1.87
CA VAL A 100 -19.84 -1.94 -1.60
C VAL A 100 -20.00 -1.37 -0.21
N ASP A 101 -19.36 -1.97 0.79
CA ASP A 101 -19.38 -1.49 2.17
C ASP A 101 -18.88 -0.03 2.17
N GLU A 102 -19.80 0.95 2.09
CA GLU A 102 -19.48 2.39 2.03
C GLU A 102 -18.71 2.85 3.29
N ASP A 103 -18.72 2.02 4.34
CA ASP A 103 -17.99 2.15 5.61
C ASP A 103 -16.57 1.49 5.60
N GLU A 104 -16.04 0.96 4.48
CA GLU A 104 -14.68 0.35 4.49
C GLU A 104 -13.53 1.38 4.53
N VAL A 105 -12.90 1.49 5.70
CA VAL A 105 -11.75 2.39 5.94
C VAL A 105 -10.44 1.81 5.39
N PHE A 106 -10.03 2.24 4.20
CA PHE A 106 -8.76 1.82 3.59
C PHE A 106 -7.49 2.48 4.17
N GLY A 107 -7.65 3.59 4.88
CA GLY A 107 -6.58 4.34 5.53
C GLY A 107 -7.13 5.48 6.37
N PHE A 108 -6.39 5.92 7.37
CA PHE A 108 -6.78 7.04 8.23
C PHE A 108 -5.59 7.95 8.56
N ILE A 109 -5.89 9.22 8.83
CA ILE A 109 -4.93 10.20 9.34
C ILE A 109 -5.55 10.92 10.54
N SER A 110 -4.76 11.18 11.58
CA SER A 110 -5.22 11.92 12.76
C SER A 110 -4.06 12.61 13.48
N LEU A 111 -4.33 13.77 14.08
CA LEU A 111 -3.36 14.54 14.87
C LEU A 111 -3.78 14.60 16.34
N LEU A 112 -2.98 14.00 17.21
CA LEU A 112 -3.16 14.00 18.66
C LEU A 112 -2.14 14.96 19.30
N ASN A 113 -2.58 16.13 19.76
CA ASN A 113 -1.70 17.02 20.53
C ASN A 113 -1.42 16.42 21.93
N LEU A 114 -0.21 15.90 22.12
CA LEU A 114 0.22 15.23 23.34
C LEU A 114 0.40 16.21 24.50
N THR A 115 0.84 17.43 24.22
CA THR A 115 1.09 18.48 25.23
C THR A 115 -0.21 19.05 25.80
N GLU A 116 -1.23 19.28 24.96
CA GLU A 116 -2.56 19.71 25.42
C GLU A 116 -3.33 18.61 26.14
N ARG A 117 -3.08 17.33 25.79
CA ARG A 117 -3.74 16.17 26.38
C ARG A 117 -2.91 15.45 27.44
N LYS A 118 -1.84 16.09 27.95
CA LYS A 118 -0.90 15.48 28.90
C LYS A 118 -1.59 14.90 30.14
N ASP A 119 -2.70 15.50 30.59
CA ASP A 119 -3.45 15.08 31.79
C ASP A 119 -4.46 13.94 31.47
N THR A 120 -4.26 13.23 30.35
CA THR A 120 -5.08 12.07 29.94
C THR A 120 -4.23 10.81 29.89
N GLN A 121 -4.71 9.75 30.55
CA GLN A 121 -4.02 8.46 30.69
C GLN A 121 -3.50 7.88 29.36
N CYS A 122 -4.26 8.04 28.27
CA CYS A 122 -3.85 7.57 26.94
C CYS A 122 -2.63 8.34 26.39
N ALA A 123 -2.56 9.66 26.58
CA ALA A 123 -1.43 10.47 26.14
C ALA A 123 -0.17 10.19 26.98
N GLU A 124 -0.33 9.97 28.29
CA GLU A 124 0.76 9.55 29.20
C GLU A 124 1.32 8.20 28.75
N GLN A 125 0.47 7.18 28.59
CA GLN A 125 0.87 5.84 28.13
C GLN A 125 1.58 5.86 26.77
N ILE A 126 1.14 6.72 25.84
CA ILE A 126 1.81 6.89 24.53
C ILE A 126 3.20 7.47 24.71
N GLN A 127 3.37 8.52 25.54
CA GLN A 127 4.67 9.13 25.81
C GLN A 127 5.63 8.16 26.51
N GLU A 128 5.16 7.46 27.55
CA GLU A 128 5.90 6.40 28.25
C GLU A 128 6.35 5.30 27.29
N LEU A 129 5.46 4.82 26.41
CA LEU A 129 5.79 3.78 25.43
C LEU A 129 6.92 4.24 24.50
N ILE A 130 6.79 5.44 23.92
CA ILE A 130 7.78 6.03 23.01
C ILE A 130 9.14 6.19 23.72
N LEU A 131 9.15 6.79 24.90
CA LEU A 131 10.39 6.97 25.69
C LEU A 131 11.03 5.62 26.03
N SER A 132 10.24 4.62 26.45
CA SER A 132 10.75 3.27 26.75
C SER A 132 11.33 2.54 25.54
N PHE A 133 10.94 2.89 24.31
CA PHE A 133 11.56 2.38 23.09
C PHE A 133 12.84 3.14 22.77
N CYS A 134 12.88 4.46 22.96
CA CYS A 134 14.08 5.26 22.79
C CYS A 134 15.18 4.86 23.80
N GLU A 135 14.85 4.64 25.07
CA GLU A 135 15.80 4.15 26.09
C GLU A 135 16.48 2.83 25.72
N LYS A 136 15.78 1.95 25.00
CA LYS A 136 16.29 0.63 24.60
C LYS A 136 17.14 0.68 23.32
N ASN A 137 16.95 1.68 22.46
CA ASN A 137 17.47 1.67 21.08
C ASN A 137 18.29 2.91 20.69
N CYS A 138 18.27 3.97 21.49
CA CYS A 138 18.91 5.26 21.18
C CYS A 138 19.98 5.63 22.22
N GLU A 139 20.81 6.63 21.89
CA GLU A 139 21.74 7.21 22.85
C GLU A 139 21.00 8.01 23.94
N LYS A 140 21.54 8.04 25.17
CA LYS A 140 20.95 8.78 26.30
C LYS A 140 20.70 10.25 25.97
N SER A 141 21.62 10.88 25.23
CA SER A 141 21.53 12.24 24.73
C SER A 141 20.26 12.50 23.89
N MET A 142 19.81 11.52 23.11
CA MET A 142 18.59 11.60 22.31
C MET A 142 17.33 11.42 23.17
N VAL A 143 17.38 10.50 24.14
CA VAL A 143 16.27 10.27 25.09
C VAL A 143 16.01 11.53 25.91
N GLU A 144 17.07 12.12 26.49
CA GLU A 144 17.00 13.37 27.26
C GLU A 144 16.48 14.55 26.43
N GLN A 145 16.80 14.60 25.13
CA GLN A 145 16.25 15.62 24.22
C GLN A 145 14.77 15.38 23.92
N LEU A 146 14.36 14.14 23.68
CA LEU A 146 12.96 13.80 23.40
C LEU A 146 12.06 14.04 24.61
N ASP A 147 12.47 13.58 25.79
CA ASP A 147 11.77 13.85 27.05
C ASP A 147 11.61 15.36 27.30
N LYS A 148 12.67 16.13 27.06
CA LYS A 148 12.61 17.60 27.13
C LYS A 148 11.61 18.20 26.13
N PHE A 149 11.49 17.67 24.91
CA PHE A 149 10.51 18.18 23.93
C PHE A 149 9.08 17.82 24.30
N LEU A 150 8.82 16.62 24.83
CA LEU A 150 7.49 16.19 25.26
C LEU A 150 7.00 17.02 26.46
N ASN A 151 7.89 17.35 27.40
CA ASN A 151 7.59 18.14 28.60
C ASN A 151 7.61 19.68 28.37
N ASP A 152 8.09 20.19 27.23
CA ASP A 152 8.13 21.63 26.94
C ASP A 152 6.76 22.17 26.50
N THR A 153 5.96 22.61 27.48
CA THR A 153 4.65 23.24 27.24
C THR A 153 4.68 24.50 26.34
N THR A 154 5.85 25.09 26.08
CA THR A 154 5.97 26.24 25.17
C THR A 154 6.07 25.82 23.70
N LYS A 155 6.31 24.53 23.43
CA LYS A 155 6.44 23.97 22.08
C LYS A 155 5.61 22.69 21.94
N PRO A 156 4.29 22.79 21.79
CA PRO A 156 3.41 21.64 21.82
C PRO A 156 3.77 20.59 20.76
N VAL A 157 3.71 19.31 21.15
CA VAL A 157 4.03 18.17 20.28
C VAL A 157 2.74 17.50 19.83
N GLY A 158 2.56 17.38 18.51
CA GLY A 158 1.48 16.61 17.90
C GLY A 158 1.98 15.25 17.43
N LEU A 159 1.40 14.17 17.94
CA LEU A 159 1.55 12.84 17.36
C LEU A 159 0.66 12.74 16.11
N LEU A 160 1.29 12.59 14.95
CA LEU A 160 0.59 12.35 13.69
C LEU A 160 0.53 10.84 13.44
N LEU A 161 -0.68 10.29 13.45
CA LEU A 161 -0.97 8.93 13.04
C LEU A 161 -1.42 8.96 11.57
N SER A 162 -0.79 8.16 10.72
CA SER A 162 -1.05 8.10 9.28
C SER A 162 -0.78 6.69 8.79
N GLU A 163 -1.82 5.86 8.71
CA GLU A 163 -1.72 4.44 8.35
C GLU A 163 -2.74 4.08 7.26
N ARG A 164 -2.42 3.07 6.46
CA ARG A 164 -3.25 2.54 5.36
C ARG A 164 -2.86 1.09 5.08
N PHE A 165 -3.74 0.32 4.43
CA PHE A 165 -3.35 -1.00 3.95
C PHE A 165 -2.21 -0.93 2.93
N ILE A 166 -1.36 -1.96 2.89
CA ILE A 166 -0.15 -2.00 2.05
C ILE A 166 -0.44 -2.00 0.54
N ASN A 167 -1.53 -2.65 0.12
CA ASN A 167 -2.01 -2.76 -1.27
C ASN A 167 -2.58 -1.45 -1.83
N ILE A 168 -2.91 -0.48 -0.97
CA ILE A 168 -3.47 0.81 -1.38
C ILE A 168 -2.36 1.69 -1.99
N PRO A 169 -2.61 2.45 -3.07
CA PRO A 169 -1.62 3.33 -3.67
C PRO A 169 -1.14 4.43 -2.70
N PRO A 170 0.16 4.81 -2.69
CA PRO A 170 0.65 5.93 -1.86
C PRO A 170 0.02 7.28 -2.21
N GLN A 171 -0.60 7.41 -3.39
CA GLN A 171 -1.30 8.59 -3.86
C GLN A 171 -2.41 9.06 -2.90
N ILE A 172 -3.04 8.15 -2.14
CA ILE A 172 -4.11 8.50 -1.19
C ILE A 172 -3.64 9.42 -0.06
N ALA A 173 -2.32 9.51 0.18
CA ALA A 173 -1.78 10.44 1.17
C ALA A 173 -2.18 11.89 0.84
N LEU A 174 -2.22 12.30 -0.43
CA LEU A 174 -2.55 13.68 -0.78
C LEU A 174 -3.97 14.10 -0.31
N PRO A 175 -5.06 13.40 -0.68
CA PRO A 175 -6.40 13.73 -0.17
C PRO A 175 -6.50 13.60 1.35
N MET A 176 -5.85 12.60 1.99
CA MET A 176 -5.81 12.47 3.46
C MET A 176 -5.23 13.72 4.15
N TYR A 177 -4.04 14.18 3.72
CA TYR A 177 -3.41 15.37 4.29
C TYR A 177 -4.20 16.65 3.97
N GLN A 178 -4.83 16.75 2.79
CA GLN A 178 -5.73 17.86 2.46
C GLN A 178 -6.97 17.89 3.35
N GLN A 179 -7.57 16.74 3.65
CA GLN A 179 -8.73 16.66 4.55
C GLN A 179 -8.35 17.04 5.98
N LEU A 180 -7.23 16.51 6.51
CA LEU A 180 -6.71 16.91 7.81
C LEU A 180 -6.45 18.43 7.90
N GLN A 181 -5.91 19.04 6.83
CA GLN A 181 -5.71 20.50 6.79
C GLN A 181 -7.04 21.28 6.87
N LYS A 182 -8.11 20.83 6.20
CA LYS A 182 -9.44 21.44 6.31
C LYS A 182 -9.97 21.34 7.74
N GLU A 183 -9.86 20.17 8.36
CA GLU A 183 -10.32 19.94 9.75
C GLU A 183 -9.57 20.79 10.76
N LEU A 184 -8.23 20.88 10.65
CA LEU A 184 -7.44 21.74 11.51
C LEU A 184 -7.81 23.22 11.32
N ALA A 185 -8.07 23.67 10.10
CA ALA A 185 -8.54 25.04 9.85
C ALA A 185 -9.95 25.30 10.42
N GLU A 186 -10.87 24.35 10.27
CA GLU A 186 -12.24 24.43 10.78
C GLU A 186 -12.29 24.38 12.32
N ALA A 187 -11.45 23.55 12.94
CA ALA A 187 -11.34 23.46 14.38
C ALA A 187 -10.74 24.74 14.99
N HIS A 188 -9.74 25.36 14.33
CA HIS A 188 -9.27 26.70 14.66
C HIS A 188 -10.40 27.75 14.55
N ARG A 189 -11.20 27.72 13.48
CA ARG A 189 -12.31 28.65 13.24
C ARG A 189 -13.42 28.53 14.29
N THR A 190 -13.67 27.32 14.78
CA THR A 190 -14.77 27.01 15.72
C THR A 190 -14.35 27.05 17.19
N ASN A 191 -13.11 27.49 17.51
CA ASN A 191 -12.51 27.44 18.85
C ASN A 191 -12.53 26.04 19.49
N LYS A 192 -12.53 24.98 18.68
CA LYS A 192 -12.29 23.61 19.17
C LYS A 192 -10.81 23.45 19.53
N PRO A 193 -10.46 22.61 20.53
CA PRO A 193 -9.07 22.23 20.76
C PRO A 193 -8.52 21.51 19.53
N CYS A 194 -7.57 22.15 18.84
CA CYS A 194 -7.03 21.74 17.54
C CYS A 194 -5.50 21.79 17.54
N GLY A 195 -4.92 21.42 18.68
CA GLY A 195 -3.79 22.10 19.27
C GLY A 195 -2.66 22.49 18.33
N LYS A 196 -2.27 23.76 18.38
CA LYS A 196 -1.15 24.31 17.62
C LYS A 196 0.13 23.55 17.96
N CYS A 197 0.58 22.70 17.05
CA CYS A 197 1.80 21.93 17.20
C CYS A 197 3.00 22.75 16.73
N TYR A 198 4.04 22.84 17.57
CA TYR A 198 5.36 23.32 17.17
C TYR A 198 6.17 22.18 16.52
N PHE A 199 6.05 20.97 17.07
CA PHE A 199 6.65 19.76 16.54
C PHE A 199 5.59 18.74 16.15
N TYR A 200 5.88 17.97 15.10
CA TYR A 200 5.12 16.78 14.73
C TYR A 200 5.99 15.56 14.99
N LEU A 201 5.49 14.62 15.79
CA LEU A 201 6.06 13.30 15.98
C LEU A 201 5.37 12.34 15.03
N LEU A 202 6.15 11.67 14.18
CA LEU A 202 5.66 10.66 13.25
C LEU A 202 6.28 9.31 13.64
N ILE A 203 5.45 8.28 13.72
CA ILE A 203 5.89 6.88 13.78
C ILE A 203 5.77 6.33 12.37
N SER A 204 6.81 5.63 11.88
CA SER A 204 6.82 5.12 10.51
C SER A 204 7.56 3.79 10.43
N LYS A 205 6.95 2.84 9.73
CA LYS A 205 7.53 1.51 9.46
C LYS A 205 8.54 1.64 8.31
N THR A 206 9.76 1.15 8.50
CA THR A 206 10.79 1.13 7.46
C THR A 206 11.15 -0.31 7.08
N PHE A 207 11.15 -0.63 5.80
CA PHE A 207 11.66 -1.90 5.29
C PHE A 207 13.17 -1.84 5.05
N VAL A 208 13.90 -2.88 5.45
CA VAL A 208 15.33 -3.05 5.17
C VAL A 208 15.49 -4.31 4.32
N GLU A 209 16.08 -4.15 3.14
CA GLU A 209 16.33 -5.24 2.20
C GLU A 209 17.36 -6.23 2.77
N ALA A 210 17.00 -7.51 2.82
CA ALA A 210 17.87 -8.56 3.32
C ALA A 210 19.14 -8.69 2.45
N GLY A 211 20.31 -8.47 3.06
CA GLY A 211 21.61 -8.56 2.40
C GLY A 211 22.43 -7.25 2.43
N LYS A 212 21.80 -6.09 2.62
CA LYS A 212 22.51 -4.82 2.84
C LYS A 212 22.87 -4.65 4.32
N ASN A 213 23.86 -5.42 4.77
CA ASN A 213 24.53 -5.14 6.03
C ASN A 213 25.19 -3.76 5.95
N ASN A 214 24.59 -2.77 6.63
CA ASN A 214 25.21 -1.46 6.80
C ASN A 214 26.56 -1.65 7.48
N SER A 215 27.64 -1.47 6.72
CA SER A 215 28.96 -1.29 7.28
C SER A 215 28.94 -0.01 8.10
N LYS A 216 28.89 -0.14 9.42
CA LYS A 216 29.20 0.96 10.34
C LYS A 216 30.59 1.47 9.98
N LYS A 217 30.66 2.58 9.25
CA LYS A 217 31.83 3.43 9.26
C LYS A 217 31.87 4.10 10.61
N GLU A 218 32.60 3.49 11.54
CA GLU A 218 33.15 4.21 12.67
C GLU A 218 34.00 5.36 12.11
N THR A 219 33.81 6.57 12.63
CA THR A 219 34.60 7.77 12.31
C THR A 219 34.60 8.65 13.55
#